data_AF-A0A9W9IBV0-F1
#
_entry.id   AF-A0A9W9IBV0-F1
#
_cell.length_a   1.000
_cell.length_b   1.000
_cell.length_c   1.000
_cell.angle_alpha   90.00
_cell.angle_beta   90.00
_cell.angle_gamma   90.00
#
_symmetry.space_group_name_H-M   'P 1'
#
loop_
_entity.id
_entity.type
_entity.pdbx_description
1 polymer ?
#
loop_
_entity_poly.entity_id
_entity_poly.type
_entity_poly.pdbx_seq_one_letter_code
_entity_poly.pdbx_strand_id
1 'polypeptide(L)'
;MASQSPRNVSAILNYYIDPGKDGDNTFFDGTIIESRRSYAPVCVTVTDVRGREDEFSLDKQGFQLLTHPSVEKDFDAPEKIRNVYYPECARILQSLYVLV
;
A
#
# COMPACT_ATOMS: atom_id res chain seq x y z
N MET A 1 9.43 -16.79 -19.06
CA MET A 1 7.99 -16.68 -18.74
C MET A 1 7.40 -15.61 -19.66
N ALA A 2 6.21 -15.82 -20.23
CA ALA A 2 5.68 -14.96 -21.28
C ALA A 2 5.46 -13.52 -20.77
N SER A 3 6.07 -12.55 -21.44
CA SER A 3 5.82 -11.12 -21.24
C SER A 3 4.43 -10.79 -21.79
N GLN A 4 3.47 -10.60 -20.91
CA GLN A 4 2.17 -10.06 -21.27
C GLN A 4 2.29 -8.53 -21.22
N SER A 5 1.91 -7.83 -22.29
CA SER A 5 1.92 -6.37 -22.34
C SER A 5 1.23 -5.80 -21.09
N PRO A 6 1.76 -4.72 -20.48
CA PRO A 6 1.20 -4.15 -19.25
C PRO A 6 -0.29 -3.94 -19.43
N ARG A 7 -1.10 -4.69 -18.68
CA ARG A 7 -2.54 -4.54 -18.74
C ARG A 7 -2.90 -3.28 -17.98
N ASN A 8 -3.59 -2.37 -18.66
CA ASN A 8 -4.18 -1.20 -18.05
C ASN A 8 -5.66 -1.46 -17.85
N VAL A 9 -6.17 -1.12 -16.67
CA VAL A 9 -7.59 -1.24 -16.34
C VAL A 9 -8.11 0.13 -15.95
N SER A 10 -9.23 0.55 -16.54
CA SER A 10 -9.96 1.73 -16.10
C SER A 10 -10.73 1.39 -14.83
N ALA A 11 -10.54 2.18 -13.78
CA ALA A 11 -11.19 2.00 -12.49
C ALA A 11 -11.72 3.33 -11.97
N ILE A 12 -12.69 3.26 -11.06
CA ILE A 12 -13.16 4.42 -10.30
C ILE A 12 -12.59 4.30 -8.89
N LEU A 13 -11.76 5.28 -8.49
CA LEU A 13 -11.31 5.42 -7.11
C LEU A 13 -12.16 6.46 -6.39
N ASN A 14 -12.66 6.11 -5.22
CA ASN A 14 -13.49 6.97 -4.39
C ASN A 14 -12.61 7.69 -3.37
N TYR A 15 -12.40 8.98 -3.57
CA TYR A 15 -11.62 9.82 -2.67
C TYR A 15 -12.53 10.54 -1.68
N TYR A 16 -12.05 10.79 -0.46
CA TYR A 16 -12.74 11.71 0.43
C TYR A 16 -12.82 13.10 -0.21
N ILE A 17 -13.98 13.72 -0.10
CA ILE A 17 -14.17 15.09 -0.58
C ILE A 17 -13.37 16.01 0.33
N ASP A 18 -12.64 16.95 -0.29
CA ASP A 18 -11.88 17.97 0.44
C ASP A 18 -12.82 18.76 1.35
N PRO A 19 -12.50 18.96 2.64
CA PRO A 19 -13.38 19.70 3.53
C PRO A 19 -13.63 21.17 3.14
N GLY A 20 -12.75 21.77 2.34
CA GLY A 20 -12.97 23.08 1.72
C GLY A 20 -13.91 23.08 0.52
N LYS A 21 -14.39 21.90 0.09
CA LYS A 21 -15.31 21.67 -1.04
C LYS A 21 -16.49 20.78 -0.62
N ASP A 22 -17.11 21.12 0.51
CA ASP A 22 -18.25 20.39 1.09
C ASP A 22 -17.93 18.98 1.63
N GLY A 23 -16.64 18.67 1.83
CA GLY A 23 -16.23 17.46 2.55
C GLY A 23 -16.39 17.59 4.06
N ASP A 24 -16.46 16.45 4.75
CA ASP A 24 -16.56 16.42 6.20
C ASP A 24 -15.23 16.78 6.88
N ASN A 25 -15.25 17.80 7.73
CA ASN A 25 -14.11 18.22 8.54
C ASN A 25 -13.92 17.42 9.83
N THR A 26 -14.90 16.59 10.21
CA THR A 26 -14.91 15.87 11.48
C THR A 26 -14.99 14.37 11.27
N PHE A 27 -14.07 13.63 11.89
CA PHE A 27 -14.00 12.17 11.85
C PHE A 27 -14.39 11.60 13.22
N PHE A 28 -15.50 10.86 13.28
CA PHE A 28 -15.97 10.17 14.49
C PHE A 28 -16.04 8.67 14.20
N ASP A 29 -15.00 7.96 14.63
CA ASP A 29 -14.87 6.51 14.50
C ASP A 29 -16.04 5.79 15.22
N GLY A 30 -16.58 4.73 14.61
CA GLY A 30 -17.62 3.88 15.18
C GLY A 30 -19.05 4.44 15.10
N THR A 31 -19.27 5.51 14.34
CA THR A 31 -20.61 6.11 14.14
C THR A 31 -21.19 5.78 12.76
N ILE A 32 -22.52 5.71 12.65
CA ILE A 32 -23.21 5.52 11.35
C ILE A 32 -22.85 6.64 10.35
N ILE A 33 -22.49 7.82 10.84
CA ILE A 33 -22.11 8.99 10.04
C ILE A 33 -20.87 8.68 9.20
N GLU A 34 -19.89 7.95 9.74
CA GLU A 34 -18.69 7.51 9.00
C GLU A 34 -19.06 6.70 7.74
N SER A 35 -19.95 5.72 7.89
CA SER A 35 -20.39 4.87 6.78
C SER A 35 -21.19 5.60 5.70
N ARG A 36 -21.70 6.80 5.99
CA ARG A 36 -22.53 7.62 5.08
C ARG A 36 -21.75 8.77 4.44
N ARG A 37 -20.43 8.83 4.63
CA ARG A 37 -19.60 9.85 4.02
C ARG A 37 -19.71 9.85 2.51
N SER A 38 -19.77 11.05 1.95
CA SER A 38 -19.74 11.24 0.51
C SER A 38 -18.31 11.11 -0.02
N TYR A 39 -18.18 10.55 -1.22
CA TYR A 39 -16.91 10.39 -1.90
C TYR A 39 -16.95 11.10 -3.26
N ALA A 40 -15.79 11.60 -3.70
CA ALA A 40 -15.58 12.04 -5.06
C ALA A 40 -15.06 10.85 -5.90
N PRO A 41 -15.86 10.31 -6.83
CA PRO A 41 -15.40 9.27 -7.74
C PRO A 41 -14.46 9.87 -8.80
N VAL A 42 -13.27 9.29 -8.94
CA VAL A 42 -12.29 9.70 -9.95
C VAL A 42 -11.98 8.50 -10.85
N CYS A 43 -12.22 8.66 -12.15
CA CYS A 43 -11.83 7.66 -13.14
C CYS A 43 -10.31 7.71 -13.34
N VAL A 44 -9.63 6.60 -13.09
CA VAL A 44 -8.18 6.47 -13.19
C VAL A 44 -7.80 5.25 -14.02
N THR A 45 -6.61 5.27 -14.60
CA THR A 45 -6.00 4.10 -15.23
C THR A 45 -5.07 3.41 -14.24
N VAL A 46 -5.38 2.17 -13.87
CA VAL A 46 -4.53 1.32 -13.05
C VAL A 46 -3.62 0.49 -13.96
N THR A 47 -2.31 0.63 -13.78
CA THR A 47 -1.28 -0.06 -14.59
C THR A 47 -0.76 -1.28 -13.85
N ASP A 48 -0.72 -2.43 -14.52
CA ASP A 48 -0.09 -3.65 -13.99
C ASP A 48 1.44 -3.50 -13.96
N VAL A 49 2.03 -3.73 -12.78
CA VAL A 49 3.46 -3.60 -12.53
C VAL A 49 4.23 -4.92 -12.69
N ARG A 50 3.56 -6.03 -12.97
CA ARG A 50 4.20 -7.35 -13.12
C ARG A 50 5.22 -7.36 -14.25
N GLY A 51 6.43 -7.86 -13.97
CA GLY A 51 7.56 -7.85 -14.89
C GLY A 51 8.34 -6.53 -14.94
N ARG A 52 8.00 -5.57 -14.07
CA ARG A 52 8.65 -4.25 -13.93
C ARG A 52 8.88 -3.90 -12.45
N GLU A 53 8.87 -4.90 -11.57
CA GLU A 53 8.94 -4.72 -10.12
C GLU A 53 10.22 -3.99 -9.67
N ASP A 54 11.31 -4.17 -10.42
CA ASP A 54 12.62 -3.54 -10.22
C ASP A 54 12.66 -2.05 -10.59
N GLU A 55 11.65 -1.53 -11.30
CA GLU A 55 11.51 -0.10 -11.59
C GLU A 55 11.00 0.71 -10.37
N PHE A 56 10.54 0.01 -9.32
CA PHE A 56 9.98 0.61 -8.11
C PHE A 56 10.96 0.52 -6.95
N SER A 57 11.21 1.68 -6.32
CA SER A 57 12.16 1.81 -5.22
C SER A 57 11.58 2.69 -4.12
N LEU A 58 12.07 2.47 -2.89
CA LEU A 58 11.64 3.27 -1.74
C LEU A 58 11.85 4.77 -1.97
N ASP A 59 12.98 5.19 -2.55
CA ASP A 59 13.29 6.60 -2.75
C ASP A 59 12.40 7.29 -3.80
N LYS A 60 11.99 6.57 -4.85
CA LYS A 60 11.23 7.15 -5.96
C LYS A 60 9.72 7.09 -5.76
N GLN A 61 9.21 5.97 -5.24
CA GLN A 61 7.75 5.75 -5.11
C GLN A 61 7.29 5.61 -3.66
N GLY A 62 8.19 5.55 -2.68
CA GLY A 62 7.85 5.30 -1.29
C GLY A 62 7.55 3.82 -0.99
N PHE A 63 7.69 2.93 -1.98
CA PHE A 63 7.56 1.49 -1.81
C PHE A 63 8.50 0.74 -2.76
N GLN A 64 8.86 -0.48 -2.40
CA GLN A 64 9.65 -1.37 -3.23
C GLN A 64 9.10 -2.79 -3.10
N LEU A 65 8.99 -3.49 -4.23
CA LEU A 65 8.60 -4.89 -4.22
C LEU A 65 9.83 -5.76 -3.96
N LEU A 66 9.70 -6.71 -3.05
CA LEU A 66 10.76 -7.61 -2.66
C LEU A 66 10.24 -9.04 -2.59
N THR A 67 10.98 -9.98 -3.18
CA THR A 67 10.70 -11.40 -3.03
C THR A 67 11.47 -11.93 -1.84
N HIS A 68 10.84 -11.88 -0.66
CA HIS A 68 11.45 -12.33 0.60
C HIS A 68 10.48 -13.24 1.35
N PRO A 69 10.86 -14.49 1.66
CA PRO A 69 10.03 -15.36 2.49
C PRO A 69 10.11 -14.91 3.95
N SER A 70 9.05 -14.28 4.46
CA SER A 70 8.92 -13.92 5.88
C SER A 70 9.12 -15.11 6.81
N VAL A 71 9.84 -14.94 7.92
CA VAL A 71 10.01 -15.99 8.95
C VAL A 71 8.69 -16.21 9.70
N GLU A 72 8.01 -15.13 10.06
CA GLU A 72 6.65 -15.18 10.63
C GLU A 72 5.63 -15.51 9.52
N LYS A 73 4.74 -16.47 9.77
CA LYS A 73 3.76 -16.96 8.79
C LYS A 73 2.31 -16.83 9.23
N ASP A 74 2.05 -16.88 10.54
CA ASP A 74 0.69 -17.03 11.07
C ASP A 74 0.10 -15.68 11.49
N PHE A 75 0.94 -14.73 11.90
CA PHE A 75 0.55 -13.36 12.29
C PHE A 75 -0.55 -13.30 13.37
N ASP A 76 -0.66 -14.35 14.19
CA ASP A 76 -1.70 -14.54 15.19
C ASP A 76 -1.27 -14.19 16.62
N ALA A 77 0.04 -14.12 16.86
CA ALA A 77 0.63 -13.88 18.17
C ALA A 77 1.35 -12.52 18.21
N PRO A 78 0.86 -11.54 18.99
CA PRO A 78 1.48 -10.21 19.10
C PRO A 78 2.97 -10.26 19.48
N GLU A 79 3.35 -11.21 20.33
CA GLU A 79 4.75 -11.38 20.76
C GLU A 79 5.64 -11.86 19.62
N LYS A 80 5.14 -12.73 18.73
CA LYS A 80 5.90 -13.15 17.54
C LYS A 80 6.06 -11.99 16.55
N ILE A 81 5.00 -11.21 16.34
CA ILE A 81 5.06 -10.02 15.47
C ILE A 81 6.15 -9.05 15.97
N ARG A 82 6.16 -8.77 17.28
CA ARG A 82 7.15 -7.86 17.87
C ARG A 82 8.57 -8.40 17.85
N ASN A 83 8.76 -9.68 18.17
CA ASN A 83 10.09 -10.25 18.39
C ASN A 83 10.71 -10.89 17.13
N VAL A 84 9.90 -11.20 16.11
CA VAL A 84 10.35 -11.87 14.87
C VAL A 84 10.14 -10.95 13.67
N TYR A 85 8.88 -10.55 13.40
CA TYR A 85 8.53 -9.83 12.17
C TYR A 85 9.14 -8.41 12.13
N TYR A 86 9.03 -7.62 13.21
CA TYR A 86 9.60 -6.26 13.21
C TYR A 86 11.13 -6.24 13.06
N PRO A 87 11.91 -7.06 13.79
CA PRO A 87 13.36 -7.15 13.56
C PRO A 87 13.72 -7.66 12.16
N GLU A 88 12.91 -8.54 11.57
CA GLU A 88 13.06 -8.97 10.18
C GLU A 88 12.89 -7.81 9.20
N CYS A 89 11.79 -7.05 9.30
CA CYS A 89 11.57 -5.86 8.47
C CYS A 89 12.69 -4.83 8.61
N ALA A 90 13.18 -4.58 9.83
CA ALA A 90 14.28 -3.66 10.07
C ALA A 90 15.58 -4.10 9.37
N ARG A 91 15.90 -5.41 9.38
CA ARG A 91 17.06 -5.95 8.66
C ARG A 91 16.91 -5.84 7.15
N ILE A 92 15.71 -6.09 6.62
CA ILE A 92 15.43 -5.93 5.18
C ILE A 92 15.65 -4.48 4.78
N LEU A 93 15.05 -3.53 5.51
CA LEU A 93 15.23 -2.10 5.24
C LEU A 93 16.72 -1.72 5.28
N GLN A 94 17.46 -2.12 6.32
CA GLN A 94 18.90 -1.86 6.38
C GLN A 94 19.65 -2.43 5.16
N SER A 95 19.34 -3.66 4.73
CA SER A 95 20.00 -4.26 3.57
C SER A 95 19.75 -3.52 2.25
N LEU A 96 18.60 -2.84 2.12
CA LEU A 96 18.27 -2.02 0.95
C LEU A 96 19.07 -0.70 0.93
N TYR A 97 19.41 -0.14 2.08
CA TYR A 97 20.15 1.12 2.20
C TYR A 97 21.67 0.94 2.32
N VAL A 98 22.18 -0.24 2.68
CA VAL A 98 23.63 -0.51 2.87
C VAL A 98 24.39 -0.77 1.56
N LEU A 99 23.69 -0.80 0.42
CA LEU A 99 24.30 -0.94 -0.91
C LEU A 99 24.51 0.41 -1.66
N VAL A 100 24.50 1.54 -0.95
CA VAL A 100 24.90 2.86 -1.49
C VAL A 100 26.30 3.23 -1.03
#